data_AF-A0A1I1MNV0-F1
#
_entry.id   AF-A0A1I1MNV0-F1
#
_cell.length_a   1.000
_cell.length_b   1.000
_cell.length_c   1.000
_cell.angle_alpha   90.00
_cell.angle_beta   90.00
_cell.angle_gamma   90.00
#
_symmetry.space_group_name_H-M   'P 1'
#
loop_
_entity.id
_entity.type
_entity.pdbx_description
1 polymer ?
#
loop_
_entity_poly.entity_id
_entity_poly.type
_entity_poly.pdbx_seq_one_letter_code
_entity_poly.pdbx_strand_id
1 'polypeptide(L)'
;MEELIKQFLEDEVTDLTYNELWHFVKSNSILRGTFEGQNHIVMKIASGQFIIYHVNIGVENTKYQPAVMVARNYLLKKINSRAYELKLPDIQNVFD
;
A
#
# COMPACT_ATOMS: atom_id res chain seq x y z
N MET A 1 -6.99 -3.84 -12.61
CA MET A 1 -5.75 -4.17 -11.88
C MET A 1 -4.94 -2.92 -11.60
N GLU A 2 -4.56 -2.15 -12.62
CA GLU A 2 -3.96 -0.82 -12.43
C GLU A 2 -4.90 0.16 -11.71
N GLU A 3 -6.21 0.07 -11.98
CA GLU A 3 -7.20 0.92 -11.32
C GLU A 3 -7.22 0.77 -9.79
N LEU A 4 -7.12 -0.45 -9.27
CA LEU A 4 -7.09 -0.71 -7.82
C LEU A 4 -5.83 -0.13 -7.17
N ILE A 5 -4.68 -0.23 -7.85
CA ILE A 5 -3.43 0.38 -7.36
C ILE A 5 -3.58 1.90 -7.38
N LYS A 6 -4.17 2.47 -8.43
CA LYS A 6 -4.37 3.91 -8.55
C LYS A 6 -5.28 4.43 -7.42
N GLN A 7 -6.42 3.80 -7.20
CA GLN A 7 -7.34 4.13 -6.12
C GLN A 7 -6.67 4.00 -4.74
N PHE A 8 -5.93 2.90 -4.52
CA PHE A 8 -5.13 2.74 -3.32
C PHE A 8 -4.14 3.90 -3.08
N LEU A 9 -3.42 4.34 -4.13
CA LEU A 9 -2.48 5.45 -3.99
C LEU A 9 -3.20 6.79 -3.73
N GLU A 10 -4.36 7.00 -4.33
CA GLU A 10 -5.16 8.22 -4.14
C GLU A 10 -5.74 8.30 -2.73
N ASP A 11 -6.21 7.17 -2.20
CA ASP A 11 -6.91 7.09 -0.91
C ASP A 11 -5.96 6.94 0.28
N GLU A 12 -4.90 6.13 0.16
CA GLU A 12 -4.09 5.70 1.30
C GLU A 12 -2.72 6.39 1.38
N VAL A 13 -2.27 7.10 0.34
CA VAL A 13 -1.00 7.84 0.39
C VAL A 13 -1.29 9.30 0.70
N THR A 14 -1.40 9.58 2.00
CA THR A 14 -1.68 10.91 2.55
C THR A 14 -0.55 11.37 3.48
N ASP A 15 -0.57 12.62 3.93
CA ASP A 15 0.36 13.13 4.93
C ASP A 15 0.31 12.34 6.25
N LEU A 16 -0.88 11.85 6.63
CA LEU A 16 -1.09 11.09 7.86
C LEU A 16 -0.56 9.65 7.77
N THR A 17 -0.74 8.99 6.64
CA THR A 17 -0.52 7.55 6.48
C THR A 17 0.81 7.20 5.79
N TYR A 18 1.41 8.17 5.08
CA TYR A 18 2.60 7.94 4.24
C TYR A 18 3.75 7.26 5.00
N ASN A 19 4.13 7.79 6.16
CA ASN A 19 5.28 7.27 6.90
C ASN A 19 5.07 5.83 7.38
N GLU A 20 3.89 5.54 7.94
CA GLU A 20 3.56 4.20 8.44
C GLU A 20 3.52 3.17 7.29
N LEU A 21 2.83 3.53 6.20
CA LEU A 21 2.74 2.69 5.01
C LEU A 21 4.13 2.46 4.40
N TRP A 22 4.93 3.52 4.30
CA TRP A 22 6.29 3.45 3.80
C TRP A 22 7.15 2.50 4.62
N HIS A 23 7.16 2.66 5.94
CA HIS A 23 7.94 1.80 6.84
C HIS A 23 7.47 0.34 6.79
N PHE A 24 6.18 0.09 6.70
CA PHE A 24 5.63 -1.25 6.56
C PHE A 24 6.11 -1.94 5.27
N VAL A 25 6.02 -1.25 4.12
CA VAL A 25 6.45 -1.78 2.82
C VAL A 25 7.98 -1.91 2.75
N LYS A 26 8.72 -0.94 3.29
CA LYS A 26 10.19 -0.92 3.27
C LYS A 26 10.81 -1.92 4.24
N SER A 27 10.17 -2.25 5.36
CA SER A 27 10.78 -3.09 6.39
C SER A 27 11.23 -4.46 5.87
N ASN A 28 12.49 -4.85 6.07
CA ASN A 28 12.94 -6.23 5.81
C ASN A 28 12.68 -7.16 7.01
N SER A 29 12.47 -6.59 8.20
CA SER A 29 12.22 -7.35 9.44
C SER A 29 10.79 -7.90 9.48
N ILE A 30 9.84 -7.23 8.84
CA ILE A 30 8.46 -7.73 8.69
C ILE A 30 8.41 -8.68 7.50
N LEU A 31 8.39 -9.99 7.75
CA LEU A 31 8.26 -11.03 6.72
C LEU A 31 6.82 -11.19 6.23
N ARG A 32 5.86 -11.09 7.15
CA ARG A 32 4.42 -11.13 6.91
C ARG A 32 3.72 -10.14 7.83
N GLY A 33 2.64 -9.54 7.36
CA GLY A 33 1.87 -8.59 8.15
C GLY A 33 0.76 -7.94 7.33
N THR A 34 -0.06 -7.15 7.99
CA THR A 34 -1.18 -6.43 7.37
C THR A 34 -1.10 -4.96 7.77
N PHE A 35 -1.20 -4.08 6.79
CA PHE A 35 -1.48 -2.67 6.99
C PHE A 35 -2.95 -2.45 6.62
N GLU A 36 -3.72 -1.94 7.57
CA GLU A 36 -5.13 -1.62 7.39
C GLU A 36 -5.24 -0.11 7.18
N GLY A 37 -5.48 0.27 5.92
CA GLY A 37 -5.83 1.63 5.56
C GLY A 37 -7.32 1.89 5.76
N GLN A 38 -7.76 3.06 5.33
CA GLN A 38 -9.16 3.47 5.49
C GLN A 38 -10.09 2.72 4.53
N ASN A 39 -9.66 2.60 3.27
CA ASN A 39 -10.43 2.00 2.18
C ASN A 39 -9.77 0.73 1.64
N HIS A 40 -8.50 0.47 1.98
CA HIS A 40 -7.72 -0.65 1.47
C HIS A 40 -6.96 -1.40 2.55
N ILE A 41 -6.75 -2.68 2.33
CA ILE A 41 -5.87 -3.53 3.10
C ILE A 41 -4.65 -3.87 2.25
N VAL A 42 -3.46 -3.72 2.83
CA VAL A 42 -2.19 -4.13 2.23
C VAL A 42 -1.61 -5.29 3.05
N MET A 43 -1.70 -6.49 2.49
CA MET A 43 -1.10 -7.67 3.09
C MET A 43 0.30 -7.91 2.52
N LYS A 44 1.27 -8.03 3.41
CA LYS A 44 2.61 -8.50 3.09
C LYS A 44 2.67 -10.01 3.27
N ILE A 45 2.91 -10.74 2.19
CA ILE A 45 2.95 -12.21 2.20
C ILE A 45 4.39 -12.76 2.20
N ALA A 46 5.33 -11.94 1.73
CA ALA A 46 6.76 -12.18 1.77
C ALA A 46 7.50 -10.83 1.78
N SER A 47 8.82 -10.84 2.01
CA SER A 47 9.67 -9.63 2.05
C SER A 47 9.53 -8.75 0.79
N GLY A 48 9.24 -9.34 -0.36
CA GLY A 48 9.14 -8.66 -1.66
C GLY A 48 7.75 -8.59 -2.28
N GLN A 49 6.72 -9.20 -1.66
CA GLN A 49 5.41 -9.40 -2.29
C GLN A 49 4.27 -8.94 -1.37
N PHE A 50 3.36 -8.19 -1.98
CA PHE A 50 2.20 -7.59 -1.32
C PHE A 50 0.93 -7.92 -2.09
N ILE A 51 -0.18 -8.02 -1.37
CA ILE A 51 -1.53 -8.10 -1.92
C ILE A 51 -2.29 -6.87 -1.44
N ILE A 52 -2.91 -6.14 -2.36
CA ILE A 52 -3.75 -4.97 -2.06
C ILE A 52 -5.18 -5.28 -2.48
N TYR A 53 -6.14 -4.97 -1.62
CA TYR A 53 -7.58 -5.11 -1.88
C TYR A 53 -8.37 -4.10 -1.04
N HIS A 54 -9.65 -3.88 -1.36
CA HIS A 54 -10.51 -2.96 -0.62
C HIS A 54 -10.93 -3.52 0.75
N VAL A 55 -11.13 -2.62 1.73
CA VAL A 55 -11.85 -2.92 2.97
C VAL A 55 -13.34 -3.10 2.62
N ASN A 56 -13.90 -4.28 2.85
CA ASN A 56 -15.33 -4.50 2.68
C ASN A 56 -16.08 -4.10 3.96
N ILE A 57 -16.91 -3.06 3.86
CA ILE A 57 -17.88 -2.69 4.90
C ILE A 57 -19.25 -3.23 4.47
N GLY A 58 -19.61 -4.47 4.87
CA GLY A 58 -20.94 -5.04 4.59
C GLY A 58 -21.01 -6.58 4.57
N VAL A 59 -22.25 -7.10 4.52
CA VAL A 59 -22.61 -8.54 4.64
C VAL A 59 -22.54 -9.29 3.28
N GLU A 60 -22.12 -8.61 2.20
CA GLU A 60 -22.14 -9.22 0.86
C GLU A 60 -20.91 -10.12 0.62
N ASN A 61 -21.19 -11.40 0.36
CA ASN A 61 -20.31 -12.50 -0.03
C ASN A 61 -18.84 -12.13 -0.36
N THR A 62 -17.97 -12.31 0.63
CA THR A 62 -16.52 -11.98 0.62
C THR A 62 -15.62 -12.97 -0.13
N LYS A 63 -16.16 -13.93 -0.89
CA LYS A 63 -15.35 -15.02 -1.47
C LYS A 63 -14.45 -14.60 -2.64
N TYR A 64 -14.79 -13.53 -3.35
CA TYR A 64 -14.05 -13.07 -4.53
C TYR A 64 -13.98 -11.54 -4.57
N GLN A 65 -13.04 -10.98 -3.82
CA GLN A 65 -12.73 -9.56 -3.91
C GLN A 65 -11.64 -9.32 -4.96
N PRO A 66 -11.73 -8.23 -5.74
CA PRO A 66 -10.61 -7.78 -6.54
C PRO A 66 -9.39 -7.55 -5.65
N ALA A 67 -8.30 -8.24 -5.97
CA ALA A 67 -7.02 -8.08 -5.31
C ALA A 67 -5.91 -8.00 -6.36
N VAL A 68 -4.85 -7.26 -6.03
CA VAL A 68 -3.68 -7.12 -6.89
C VAL A 68 -2.43 -7.50 -6.13
N MET A 69 -1.61 -8.33 -6.76
CA MET A 69 -0.28 -8.67 -6.24
C MET A 69 0.75 -7.68 -6.78
N VAL A 70 1.56 -7.12 -5.89
CA VAL A 70 2.49 -6.04 -6.21
C VAL A 70 3.87 -6.34 -5.62
N ALA A 71 4.92 -6.10 -6.40
CA ALA A 71 6.30 -6.22 -5.93
C ALA A 71 6.72 -5.01 -5.10
N ARG A 72 7.53 -5.23 -4.06
CA ARG A 72 8.01 -4.19 -3.12
C ARG A 72 8.55 -2.94 -3.82
N ASN A 73 9.50 -3.12 -4.74
CA ASN A 73 10.18 -1.99 -5.40
C ASN A 73 9.21 -1.19 -6.28
N TYR A 74 8.23 -1.85 -6.88
CA TYR A 74 7.20 -1.16 -7.64
C TYR A 74 6.30 -0.34 -6.71
N LEU A 75 5.86 -0.95 -5.60
CA LEU A 75 4.98 -0.29 -4.63
C LEU A 75 5.66 0.93 -3.98
N LEU A 76 6.91 0.80 -3.53
CA LEU A 76 7.68 1.91 -2.98
C LEU A 76 7.82 3.07 -3.98
N LYS A 77 8.17 2.78 -5.24
CA LYS A 77 8.26 3.82 -6.28
C LYS A 77 6.94 4.56 -6.48
N LYS A 78 5.82 3.83 -6.48
CA LYS A 78 4.48 4.40 -6.66
C LYS A 78 4.04 5.25 -5.48
N ILE A 79 4.24 4.77 -4.25
CA ILE A 79 3.96 5.53 -3.02
C ILE A 79 4.76 6.83 -3.02
N ASN A 80 6.06 6.78 -3.33
CA ASN A 80 6.89 7.98 -3.40
C ASN A 80 6.48 8.93 -4.52
N SER A 81 6.18 8.43 -5.72
CA SER A 81 5.69 9.27 -6.83
C SER A 81 4.48 10.10 -6.39
N ARG A 82 3.53 9.45 -5.70
CA ARG A 82 2.34 10.10 -5.16
C ARG A 82 2.68 11.11 -4.07
N ALA A 83 3.58 10.76 -3.15
CA ALA A 83 4.03 11.68 -2.10
C ALA A 83 4.71 12.94 -2.67
N TYR A 84 5.50 12.79 -3.75
CA TYR A 84 6.11 13.91 -4.47
C TYR A 84 5.07 14.80 -5.16
N GLU A 85 4.06 14.21 -5.81
CA GLU A 85 2.94 14.95 -6.40
C GLU A 85 2.18 15.78 -5.36
N LEU A 86 2.00 15.22 -4.16
CA LEU A 86 1.35 15.88 -3.01
C LEU A 86 2.28 16.84 -2.24
N LYS A 87 3.58 16.89 -2.58
CA LYS A 87 4.60 17.68 -1.89
C LYS A 87 4.62 17.45 -0.38
N LEU A 88 4.56 16.18 0.03
CA LEU A 88 4.63 15.81 1.45
C LEU A 88 5.99 16.22 2.05
N PRO A 89 6.05 16.60 3.34
CA PRO A 89 7.26 17.15 3.95
C PRO A 89 8.39 16.12 4.17
N ASP A 90 8.05 14.85 4.45
CA ASP A 90 9.01 13.84 4.95
C ASP A 90 9.23 12.68 3.97
N ILE A 91 9.36 12.98 2.67
CA ILE A 91 9.51 11.95 1.63
C ILE A 91 10.83 11.19 1.80
N GLN A 92 10.70 9.88 1.96
CA GLN A 92 11.78 8.94 2.20
C GLN A 92 12.47 8.50 0.91
N ASN A 93 13.73 8.09 0.96
CA ASN A 93 14.46 7.59 -0.20
C ASN A 93 14.16 6.11 -0.48
N VAL A 94 13.89 5.78 -1.76
CA VAL A 94 13.56 4.42 -2.24
C VAL A 94 14.76 3.46 -2.11
N PHE A 95 15.99 3.98 -2.15
CA PHE A 95 17.22 3.18 -2.24
C PHE A 95 18.06 3.15 -0.96
N ASP A 96 17.70 3.95 0.04
CA ASP A 96 18.26 3.83 1.41
C ASP A 96 17.69 2.59 2.10
#